data_AF-A0A4U1EFH1-F1
#
_entry.id   AF-A0A4U1EFH1-F1
#
_cell.length_a   1.000
_cell.length_b   1.000
_cell.length_c   1.000
_cell.angle_alpha   90.00
_cell.angle_beta   90.00
_cell.angle_gamma   90.00
#
_symmetry.space_group_name_H-M   'P 1'
#
loop_
_entity.id
_entity.type
_entity.pdbx_description
1 polymer ?
#
loop_
_entity_poly.entity_id
_entity_poly.type
_entity_poly.pdbx_seq_one_letter_code
_entity_poly.pdbx_strand_id
1 'polypeptide(L)'
;MAQGPGLALLPPSLLPPLLLLVAVIDQAAAQDNCTCPTSKMTVCDRSGPGGRCLCCVLGSGLDVDRSTLTSKCLLLKARVSARKSVRALVRPNEHALLDNDGLFDPDCDQQGRFKAR
;
A
#
# COMPACT_ATOMS: atom_id res chain seq x y z
N MET A 1 14.89 51.87 19.56
CA MET A 1 15.05 50.77 18.59
C MET A 1 15.16 49.49 19.39
N ALA A 2 14.35 48.48 19.05
CA ALA A 2 14.03 47.33 19.90
C ALA A 2 15.19 46.32 20.00
N GLN A 3 15.42 45.82 21.21
CA GLN A 3 16.34 44.73 21.55
C GLN A 3 15.49 43.72 22.34
N GLY A 4 14.90 42.71 21.68
CA GLY A 4 15.46 41.35 21.63
C GLY A 4 14.86 40.49 22.77
N PRO A 5 14.08 39.43 22.50
CA PRO A 5 13.44 38.63 23.55
C PRO A 5 14.50 37.86 24.35
N GLY A 6 14.44 38.01 25.68
CA GLY A 6 15.32 37.31 26.61
C GLY A 6 15.10 35.80 26.55
N LEU A 7 16.17 35.07 26.21
CA LEU A 7 16.25 33.63 26.45
C LEU A 7 16.36 33.41 27.96
N ALA A 8 15.22 33.12 28.58
CA ALA A 8 15.17 32.68 29.97
C ALA A 8 16.01 31.40 30.12
N LEU A 9 17.06 31.50 30.94
CA LEU A 9 17.89 30.38 31.37
C LEU A 9 17.03 29.37 32.14
N LEU A 10 16.72 28.24 31.51
CA LEU A 10 16.04 27.12 32.16
C LEU A 10 16.96 26.49 33.24
N PRO A 11 16.42 26.15 34.43
CA PRO A 11 17.21 25.61 35.52
C PRO A 11 17.76 24.20 35.19
N PRO A 12 19.01 23.88 35.58
CA PRO A 12 19.71 22.65 35.19
C PRO A 12 19.09 21.37 35.74
N SER A 13 18.21 21.47 36.74
CA SER A 13 17.46 20.34 37.34
C SER A 13 16.34 19.80 36.43
N LEU A 14 15.93 20.55 35.40
CA LEU A 14 14.91 20.14 34.44
C LEU A 14 15.48 19.50 33.18
N LEU A 15 16.80 19.54 32.97
CA LEU A 15 17.48 18.97 31.81
C LEU A 15 17.33 17.44 31.68
N PRO A 16 17.55 16.62 32.73
CA PRO A 16 17.39 15.17 32.62
C PRO A 16 15.96 14.69 32.28
N PRO A 17 14.87 15.20 32.90
CA PRO A 17 13.52 14.83 32.49
C PRO A 17 13.15 15.38 31.11
N LEU A 18 13.67 16.56 30.70
CA LEU A 18 13.47 17.06 29.33
C LEU A 18 14.13 16.16 28.28
N LEU A 19 15.36 15.69 28.52
CA LEU A 19 16.04 14.76 27.61
C LEU A 19 15.26 13.45 27.45
N LEU A 20 14.66 12.96 28.55
CA LEU A 20 13.84 11.75 28.51
C LEU A 20 12.54 11.98 27.72
N LEU A 21 11.92 13.16 27.82
CA LEU A 21 10.75 13.51 27.00
C LEU A 21 11.09 13.63 25.51
N VAL A 22 12.24 14.21 25.15
CA VAL A 22 12.65 14.35 23.74
C VAL A 22 12.94 12.98 23.11
N ALA A 23 13.50 12.03 23.86
CA ALA A 23 13.80 10.68 23.36
C ALA A 23 12.54 9.84 23.03
N VAL A 24 11.35 10.23 23.51
CA VAL A 24 10.08 9.51 23.27
C VAL A 24 9.32 10.06 22.05
N ILE A 25 9.71 11.22 21.52
CA ILE A 25 8.96 11.89 20.43
C ILE A 25 9.34 11.34 19.04
N ASP A 26 10.44 10.61 18.89
CA ASP A 26 10.90 10.09 17.59
C ASP A 26 10.04 8.93 17.03
N GLN A 27 9.12 8.35 17.81
CA GLN A 27 8.29 7.23 17.35
C GLN A 27 6.95 7.64 16.71
N ALA A 28 6.62 8.95 16.69
CA ALA A 28 5.35 9.44 16.14
C ALA A 28 5.47 10.11 14.75
N ALA A 29 6.69 10.31 14.23
CA ALA A 29 6.93 11.16 13.07
C ALA A 29 7.04 10.44 11.71
N ALA A 30 6.75 9.14 11.63
CA ALA A 30 6.55 8.49 10.35
C ALA A 30 5.05 8.31 10.13
N GLN A 31 4.29 9.37 9.85
CA GLN A 31 2.99 9.25 9.17
C GLN A 31 3.18 9.35 7.65
N ASP A 32 4.15 8.62 7.10
CA ASP A 32 4.18 8.39 5.66
C ASP A 32 2.94 7.58 5.28
N ASN A 33 2.14 8.14 4.37
CA ASN A 33 0.93 7.52 3.83
C ASN A 33 1.31 6.15 3.24
N CYS A 34 1.02 5.06 3.95
CA CYS A 34 1.43 3.70 3.56
C CYS A 34 0.66 3.31 2.29
N THR A 35 1.31 3.52 1.16
CA THR A 35 0.74 3.40 -0.18
C THR A 35 1.75 2.75 -1.12
N CYS A 36 1.24 2.19 -2.22
CA CYS A 36 2.07 1.65 -3.28
C CYS A 36 2.13 2.66 -4.44
N PRO A 37 3.26 3.36 -4.65
CA PRO A 37 3.36 4.37 -5.70
C PRO A 37 3.31 3.76 -7.10
N THR A 38 3.71 2.50 -7.25
CA THR A 38 3.79 1.81 -8.54
C THR A 38 2.51 1.07 -8.92
N SER A 39 1.52 0.98 -8.02
CA SER A 39 0.27 0.27 -8.30
C SER A 39 -0.88 0.74 -7.42
N LYS A 40 -1.97 1.18 -8.05
CA LYS A 40 -3.23 1.50 -7.37
C LYS A 40 -4.09 0.28 -7.06
N MET A 41 -3.65 -0.91 -7.46
CA MET A 41 -4.42 -2.16 -7.36
C MET A 41 -3.98 -3.01 -6.15
N THR A 42 -3.55 -2.33 -5.09
CA THR A 42 -3.04 -2.95 -3.85
C THR A 42 -3.76 -2.41 -2.63
N VAL A 43 -3.82 -3.22 -1.58
CA VAL A 43 -4.17 -2.78 -0.21
C VAL A 43 -2.89 -2.76 0.59
N CYS A 44 -2.64 -1.66 1.29
CA CYS A 44 -1.41 -1.46 2.04
C CYS A 44 -1.69 -1.13 3.50
N ASP A 45 -0.89 -1.69 4.39
CA ASP A 45 -0.95 -1.41 5.82
C ASP A 45 0.45 -1.57 6.48
N ARG A 46 0.53 -1.28 7.78
CA ARG A 46 1.76 -1.36 8.57
C ARG A 46 1.86 -2.65 9.37
N SER A 47 1.45 -3.77 8.79
CA SER A 47 1.63 -5.10 9.39
C SER A 47 3.04 -5.67 9.23
N GLY A 48 3.91 -5.01 8.45
CA GLY A 48 5.26 -5.48 8.20
C GLY A 48 6.19 -5.40 9.43
N PRO A 49 7.22 -6.28 9.51
CA PRO A 49 8.21 -6.26 10.58
C PRO A 49 8.86 -4.87 10.74
N GLY A 50 8.96 -4.39 11.97
CA GLY A 50 9.51 -3.06 12.27
C GLY A 50 8.62 -1.89 11.81
N GLY A 51 7.31 -2.12 11.64
CA GLY A 51 6.36 -1.09 11.20
C GLY A 51 6.45 -0.79 9.69
N ARG A 52 7.10 -1.67 8.92
CA ARG A 52 7.29 -1.48 7.48
C ARG A 52 5.95 -1.59 6.75
N CYS A 53 5.73 -0.70 5.78
CA CYS A 53 4.55 -0.72 4.92
C CYS A 53 4.58 -1.97 4.01
N LEU A 54 3.59 -2.84 4.19
CA LEU A 54 3.32 -4.03 3.39
C LEU A 54 2.17 -3.72 2.44
N CYS A 55 2.22 -4.23 1.21
CA CYS A 55 1.15 -4.05 0.23
C CYS A 55 0.85 -5.36 -0.47
N CYS A 56 -0.41 -5.77 -0.45
CA CYS A 56 -0.89 -6.97 -1.13
C CYS A 56 -1.71 -6.61 -2.36
N VAL A 57 -1.57 -7.37 -3.45
CA VAL A 57 -2.36 -7.16 -4.67
C VAL A 57 -3.77 -7.72 -4.50
N LEU A 58 -4.77 -6.89 -4.85
CA LEU A 58 -6.19 -7.25 -4.82
C LEU A 58 -6.45 -8.58 -5.53
N GLY A 59 -7.25 -9.45 -4.92
CA GLY A 59 -7.65 -10.74 -5.49
C GLY A 59 -6.57 -11.82 -5.52
N SER A 60 -5.29 -11.50 -5.27
CA SER A 60 -4.21 -12.49 -5.17
C SER A 60 -3.73 -12.71 -3.73
N GLY A 61 -3.77 -11.67 -2.90
CA GLY A 61 -3.19 -11.69 -1.55
C GLY A 61 -1.66 -11.75 -1.53
N LEU A 62 -0.99 -11.65 -2.68
CA LEU A 62 0.47 -11.66 -2.77
C LEU A 62 1.04 -10.28 -2.47
N ASP A 63 2.10 -10.27 -1.65
CA ASP A 63 2.88 -9.08 -1.37
C ASP A 63 3.63 -8.60 -2.61
N VAL A 64 3.72 -7.29 -2.75
CA VAL A 64 4.47 -6.65 -3.82
C VAL A 64 5.53 -5.70 -3.31
N ASP A 65 6.61 -5.63 -4.07
CA ASP A 65 7.59 -4.58 -3.95
C ASP A 65 6.99 -3.25 -4.45
N ARG A 66 6.97 -2.27 -3.55
CA ARG A 66 6.45 -0.92 -3.80
C ARG A 66 7.35 -0.07 -4.71
N SER A 67 8.60 -0.49 -4.93
CA SER A 67 9.57 0.24 -5.76
C SER A 67 9.55 -0.19 -7.22
N THR A 68 8.90 -1.31 -7.54
CA THR A 68 8.84 -1.87 -8.89
C THR A 68 7.40 -1.96 -9.39
N LEU A 69 7.22 -1.99 -10.71
CA LEU A 69 5.90 -2.16 -11.32
C LEU A 69 5.34 -3.54 -10.98
N THR A 70 4.08 -3.59 -10.55
CA THR A 70 3.38 -4.86 -10.34
C THR A 70 3.33 -5.66 -11.63
N SER A 71 3.61 -6.95 -11.55
CA SER A 71 3.66 -7.81 -12.73
C SER A 71 2.33 -7.87 -13.48
N LYS A 72 2.39 -8.12 -14.79
CA LYS A 72 1.20 -8.17 -15.66
C LYS A 72 0.15 -9.18 -15.17
N CYS A 73 0.57 -10.37 -14.70
CA CYS A 73 -0.37 -11.38 -14.21
C CYS A 73 -1.16 -10.87 -13.00
N LEU A 74 -0.45 -10.29 -12.02
CA LEU A 74 -1.07 -9.78 -10.79
C LEU A 74 -1.99 -8.59 -11.08
N LEU A 75 -1.61 -7.70 -12.00
CA LEU A 75 -2.46 -6.58 -12.44
C LEU A 75 -3.76 -7.05 -13.11
N LEU A 76 -3.68 -8.05 -14.00
CA LEU A 76 -4.88 -8.61 -14.65
C LEU A 76 -5.80 -9.27 -13.62
N LYS A 77 -5.26 -10.09 -12.71
CA LYS A 77 -6.01 -10.70 -11.60
C LYS A 77 -6.71 -9.67 -10.73
N ALA A 78 -6.00 -8.61 -10.34
CA ALA A 78 -6.57 -7.53 -9.54
C ALA A 78 -7.72 -6.81 -10.25
N ARG A 79 -7.54 -6.50 -11.55
CA ARG A 79 -8.55 -5.81 -12.35
C ARG A 79 -9.81 -6.64 -12.53
N VAL A 80 -9.69 -7.95 -12.75
CA VAL A 80 -10.87 -8.82 -12.83
C VAL A 80 -11.53 -8.97 -11.47
N SER A 81 -10.75 -9.14 -10.40
CA SER A 81 -11.27 -9.28 -9.04
C SER A 81 -12.05 -8.05 -8.59
N ALA A 82 -11.61 -6.84 -8.94
CA ALA A 82 -12.33 -5.60 -8.67
C ALA A 82 -13.70 -5.50 -9.40
N ARG A 83 -13.90 -6.28 -10.47
CA ARG A 83 -15.11 -6.23 -11.32
C ARG A 83 -16.10 -7.37 -11.04
N LYS A 84 -15.80 -8.30 -10.14
CA LYS A 84 -16.60 -9.53 -9.93
C LYS A 84 -18.04 -9.29 -9.48
N SER A 85 -18.38 -8.11 -8.92
CA SER A 85 -19.73 -7.82 -8.42
C SER A 85 -20.78 -7.50 -9.49
N VAL A 86 -20.39 -7.12 -10.71
CA VAL A 86 -21.35 -6.55 -11.69
C VAL A 86 -21.88 -7.56 -12.73
N ARG A 87 -21.14 -8.64 -13.03
CA ARG A 87 -21.48 -9.55 -14.16
C ARG A 87 -22.45 -10.69 -13.84
N ALA A 88 -22.79 -10.93 -12.58
CA ALA A 88 -23.63 -12.09 -12.21
C ALA A 88 -25.14 -11.90 -12.48
N LEU A 89 -25.58 -10.67 -12.79
CA LEU A 89 -27.00 -10.33 -12.89
C LEU A 89 -27.65 -10.76 -14.22
N VAL A 90 -26.87 -10.97 -15.29
CA VAL A 90 -27.40 -11.33 -16.60
C VAL A 90 -26.55 -12.43 -17.21
N ARG A 91 -27.16 -13.60 -17.45
CA ARG A 91 -26.55 -14.68 -18.24
C ARG A 91 -26.77 -14.36 -19.73
N PRO A 92 -25.71 -14.29 -20.54
CA PRO A 92 -25.85 -14.14 -21.99
C PRO A 92 -26.60 -15.35 -22.61
N ASN A 93 -27.39 -15.12 -23.66
CA ASN A 93 -28.02 -16.19 -24.45
C ASN A 93 -27.02 -16.80 -25.46
N GLU A 94 -27.43 -17.84 -26.21
CA GLU A 94 -26.52 -18.50 -27.17
C GLU A 94 -26.07 -17.63 -28.35
N HIS A 95 -26.78 -16.53 -28.62
CA HIS A 95 -26.48 -15.60 -29.72
C HIS A 95 -25.62 -14.41 -29.28
N ALA A 96 -25.20 -14.37 -28.01
CA ALA A 96 -24.38 -13.29 -27.50
C ALA A 96 -22.99 -13.30 -28.14
N LEU A 97 -22.63 -12.17 -28.74
CA LEU A 97 -21.28 -11.94 -29.28
C LEU A 97 -20.40 -11.36 -28.17
N LEU A 98 -19.29 -12.04 -27.87
CA LEU A 98 -18.30 -11.58 -26.90
C LEU A 98 -17.11 -10.94 -27.62
N ASP A 99 -16.98 -9.62 -27.50
CA ASP A 99 -15.76 -8.92 -27.89
C ASP A 99 -14.71 -9.09 -26.80
N ASN A 100 -13.66 -9.87 -27.10
CA ASN A 100 -12.61 -10.18 -26.15
C ASN A 100 -11.59 -9.05 -26.12
N ASP A 101 -11.61 -8.25 -25.06
CA ASP A 101 -10.64 -7.17 -24.79
C ASP A 101 -9.26 -7.68 -24.30
N GLY A 102 -9.08 -9.00 -24.23
CA GLY A 102 -7.88 -9.65 -23.70
C GLY A 102 -7.76 -9.62 -22.18
N LEU A 103 -8.78 -9.16 -21.45
CA LEU A 103 -8.83 -9.20 -19.99
C LEU A 103 -9.50 -10.49 -19.51
N PHE A 104 -8.73 -11.34 -18.85
CA PHE A 104 -9.20 -12.59 -18.25
C PHE A 104 -8.69 -12.70 -16.80
N ASP A 105 -9.22 -13.64 -16.01
CA ASP A 105 -8.70 -13.95 -14.67
C ASP A 105 -7.54 -14.97 -14.81
N PRO A 106 -6.26 -14.55 -14.68
CA PRO A 106 -5.13 -15.45 -14.91
C PRO A 106 -4.75 -16.26 -13.67
N ASP A 107 -4.12 -17.41 -13.87
CA ASP A 107 -3.39 -18.10 -12.80
C ASP A 107 -1.96 -17.55 -12.69
N CYS A 108 -1.58 -17.09 -11.50
CA CYS A 108 -0.26 -16.50 -11.24
C CYS A 108 0.53 -17.38 -10.26
N ASP A 109 1.85 -17.47 -10.45
CA ASP A 109 2.76 -18.06 -9.48
C ASP A 109 3.10 -17.07 -8.34
N GLN A 110 3.93 -17.51 -7.38
CA GLN A 110 4.33 -16.71 -6.22
C GLN A 110 5.21 -15.51 -6.59
N GLN A 111 5.81 -15.51 -7.79
CA GLN A 111 6.57 -14.38 -8.34
C GLN A 111 5.69 -13.46 -9.19
N GLY A 112 4.39 -13.74 -9.29
CA GLY A 112 3.46 -12.98 -10.11
C GLY A 112 3.63 -13.21 -11.62
N ARG A 113 4.20 -14.33 -12.05
CA ARG A 113 4.27 -14.72 -13.47
C ARG A 113 3.05 -15.57 -13.83
N PHE A 114 2.69 -15.61 -15.11
CA PHE A 114 1.64 -16.50 -15.59
C PHE A 114 2.07 -17.97 -15.41
N LYS A 115 1.18 -18.79 -14.87
CA LYS A 115 1.38 -20.25 -14.87
C LYS A 115 1.09 -20.81 -16.27
N ALA A 116 1.96 -21.70 -16.74
CA ALA A 116 1.64 -22.55 -17.87
C ALA A 116 0.54 -23.54 -17.48
N ARG A 117 -0.33 -23.88 -18.44
CA ARG A 117 -1.38 -24.90 -18.29
C ARG A 117 -0.98 -26.18 -19.00
#